data_AF-A0A1J5KS14-F1
#
_entry.id   AF-A0A1J5KS14-F1
#
_cell.length_a   1.000
_cell.length_b   1.000
_cell.length_c   1.000
_cell.angle_alpha   90.00
_cell.angle_beta   90.00
_cell.angle_gamma   90.00
#
_symmetry.space_group_name_H-M   'P 1'
#
loop_
_entity.id
_entity.type
_entity.pdbx_description
1 polymer ?
#
loop_
_entity_poly.entity_id
_entity_poly.type
_entity_poly.pdbx_seq_one_letter_code
_entity_poly.pdbx_strand_id
1 'polypeptide(L)'
;MMATRFDPKVEEVRIVDPSRSLSCDHYFEGCIKNSPKRFKIRLVEMVVVQFHNSGYACKAALKLNQYYTRNWLFDDVTDEPVLEDFVKKVWDAKNPKKPEDCN
;
A
#
# COMPACT_ATOMS: atom_id res chain seq x y z
N MET A 1 -6.36 -5.41 -16.73
CA MET A 1 -7.74 -5.09 -16.30
C MET A 1 -7.68 -4.51 -14.89
N MET A 2 -8.46 -3.43 -14.64
CA MET A 2 -8.72 -2.74 -13.34
C MET A 2 -7.55 -2.05 -12.61
N ALA A 3 -6.89 -1.09 -13.27
CA ALA A 3 -6.24 0.03 -12.59
C ALA A 3 -6.44 1.34 -13.38
N THR A 4 -6.41 1.27 -14.72
CA THR A 4 -6.58 2.41 -15.63
C THR A 4 -8.01 2.95 -15.78
N ARG A 5 -9.02 2.38 -15.10
CA ARG A 5 -10.40 2.89 -15.08
C ARG A 5 -10.76 3.68 -13.81
N PHE A 6 -9.90 3.70 -12.80
CA PHE A 6 -10.28 4.15 -11.45
C PHE A 6 -9.95 5.61 -11.13
N ASP A 7 -8.91 6.19 -11.74
CA ASP A 7 -8.68 7.65 -11.87
C ASP A 7 -7.61 7.83 -12.96
N PRO A 8 -7.81 8.66 -14.00
CA PRO A 8 -6.80 8.90 -15.04
C PRO A 8 -5.47 9.49 -14.52
N LYS A 9 -5.38 9.83 -13.23
CA LYS A 9 -4.21 10.42 -12.59
C LYS A 9 -3.35 9.44 -11.76
N VAL A 10 -3.67 8.14 -11.76
CA VAL A 10 -2.81 7.13 -11.13
C VAL A 10 -1.72 6.70 -12.11
N GLU A 11 -0.48 6.98 -11.75
CA GLU A 11 0.69 6.61 -12.55
C GLU A 11 1.58 5.67 -11.73
N GLU A 12 1.90 4.50 -12.28
CA GLU A 12 2.95 3.64 -11.70
C GLU A 12 4.30 4.33 -11.92
N VAL A 13 5.01 4.64 -10.83
CA VAL A 13 6.31 5.31 -10.91
C VAL A 13 7.37 4.27 -11.23
N ARG A 14 7.94 4.33 -12.43
CA ARG A 14 9.11 3.52 -12.78
C ARG A 14 10.33 4.05 -12.02
N ILE A 15 10.83 3.24 -11.11
CA ILE A 15 12.02 3.58 -10.33
C ILE A 15 13.26 3.22 -11.15
N VAL A 16 13.97 4.25 -11.61
CA VAL A 16 15.26 4.12 -12.32
C VAL A 16 16.44 4.22 -11.33
N ASP A 17 16.21 4.86 -10.18
CA ASP A 17 17.21 5.04 -9.13
C ASP A 17 17.24 3.85 -8.15
N PRO A 18 18.36 3.11 -8.04
CA PRO A 18 18.48 1.99 -7.12
C PRO A 18 18.26 2.34 -5.65
N SER A 19 18.56 3.58 -5.22
CA SER A 19 18.36 4.02 -3.84
C SER A 19 16.89 4.11 -3.43
N ARG A 20 15.99 4.23 -4.43
CA ARG A 20 14.54 4.25 -4.25
C ARG A 20 13.92 2.87 -4.47
N SER A 21 14.74 1.84 -4.74
CA SER A 21 14.25 0.48 -4.92
C SER A 21 13.59 -0.03 -3.64
N LEU A 22 12.46 -0.69 -3.81
CA LEU A 22 11.69 -1.25 -2.71
C LEU A 22 11.86 -2.76 -2.75
N SER A 23 12.30 -3.35 -1.64
CA SER A 23 12.40 -4.79 -1.47
C SER A 23 11.50 -5.25 -0.32
N CYS A 24 11.17 -6.54 -0.31
CA CYS A 24 10.45 -7.12 0.81
C CYS A 24 11.26 -7.11 2.12
N ASP A 25 12.56 -6.83 2.08
CA ASP A 25 13.40 -6.75 3.30
C ASP A 25 13.00 -5.54 4.17
N HIS A 26 12.33 -4.55 3.59
CA HIS A 26 11.77 -3.41 4.30
C HIS A 26 10.38 -3.71 4.90
N TYR A 27 9.82 -4.88 4.59
CA TYR A 27 8.48 -5.29 4.97
C TYR A 27 8.49 -6.58 5.80
N PHE A 28 7.34 -6.88 6.42
CA PHE A 28 7.23 -8.02 7.33
C PHE A 28 6.98 -9.33 6.61
N GLU A 29 6.87 -10.39 7.42
CA GLU A 29 6.54 -11.73 6.97
C GLU A 29 5.35 -11.75 6.00
N GLY A 30 5.48 -12.55 4.95
CA GLY A 30 4.43 -12.76 3.98
C GLY A 30 4.48 -11.81 2.78
N CYS A 31 5.43 -10.87 2.71
CA CYS A 31 5.63 -10.02 1.54
C CYS A 31 6.00 -10.84 0.30
N ILE A 32 5.30 -10.60 -0.82
CA ILE A 32 5.58 -11.27 -2.09
C ILE A 32 6.77 -10.59 -2.77
N LYS A 33 7.80 -11.37 -3.12
CA LYS A 33 9.00 -10.87 -3.79
C LYS A 33 8.65 -10.03 -5.03
N ASN A 34 9.31 -8.89 -5.17
CA ASN A 34 9.09 -7.90 -6.24
C ASN A 34 7.68 -7.27 -6.28
N SER A 35 6.87 -7.45 -5.23
CA SER A 35 5.57 -6.80 -5.11
C SER A 35 5.60 -5.33 -4.66
N PRO A 36 6.56 -4.86 -3.84
CA PRO A 36 6.64 -3.45 -3.47
C PRO A 36 6.81 -2.57 -4.71
N LYS A 37 5.86 -1.64 -4.89
CA LYS A 37 5.82 -0.73 -6.04
C LYS A 37 5.39 0.65 -5.61
N ARG A 38 5.91 1.67 -6.28
CA ARG A 38 5.56 3.06 -6.02
C ARG A 38 4.53 3.56 -7.02
N PHE A 39 3.47 4.18 -6.52
CA PHE A 39 2.41 4.77 -7.33
C PHE A 39 2.30 6.26 -7.00
N LYS A 40 2.19 7.08 -8.03
CA LYS A 40 1.93 8.51 -7.91
C LYS A 40 0.44 8.74 -8.10
N ILE A 41 -0.17 9.34 -7.10
CA ILE A 41 -1.56 9.76 -7.09
C ILE A 41 -1.56 11.28 -7.09
N ARG A 42 -1.87 11.87 -8.25
CA ARG A 42 -1.77 13.33 -8.48
C ARG A 42 -0.32 13.84 -8.31
N LEU A 43 0.04 14.33 -7.13
CA LEU A 43 1.37 14.90 -6.81
C LEU A 43 2.08 14.18 -5.66
N VAL A 44 1.40 13.23 -5.01
CA VAL A 44 1.92 12.48 -3.86
C VAL A 44 2.14 11.02 -4.25
N GLU A 45 3.16 10.40 -3.67
CA GLU A 45 3.53 9.02 -3.95
C GLU A 45 3.16 8.14 -2.76
N MET A 46 2.67 6.93 -3.04
CA MET A 46 2.46 5.88 -2.05
C MET A 46 3.18 4.61 -2.47
N VAL A 47 3.45 3.73 -1.51
CA VAL A 47 3.96 2.39 -1.79
C VAL A 47 2.85 1.36 -1.64
N VAL A 48 2.78 0.44 -2.60
CA VAL A 48 1.82 -0.66 -2.60
C VAL A 48 2.60 -1.96 -2.51
N VAL A 49 2.28 -2.79 -1.52
CA VAL A 49 2.94 -4.07 -1.28
C VAL A 49 1.91 -5.17 -1.23
N GLN A 50 2.20 -6.29 -1.90
CA GLN A 50 1.32 -7.45 -1.88
C GLN A 50 1.86 -8.50 -0.91
N PHE A 51 0.97 -9.05 -0.09
CA PHE A 51 1.27 -10.14 0.83
C PHE A 51 0.59 -11.44 0.39
N HIS A 52 1.03 -12.57 0.94
CA HIS A 52 0.45 -13.88 0.65
C HIS A 52 -1.02 -14.00 1.08
N ASN A 53 -1.43 -13.28 2.13
CA ASN A 53 -2.82 -13.27 2.58
C ASN A 53 -3.19 -11.93 3.25
N SER A 54 -4.48 -11.77 3.54
CA SER A 54 -5.01 -10.55 4.16
C SER A 54 -4.52 -10.32 5.58
N GLY A 55 -4.27 -11.38 6.34
CA GLY A 55 -3.78 -11.28 7.72
C GLY A 55 -2.38 -10.69 7.80
N TYR A 56 -1.48 -11.07 6.90
CA TYR A 56 -0.15 -10.49 6.81
C TYR A 56 -0.19 -9.01 6.40
N ALA A 57 -1.01 -8.65 5.41
CA ALA A 57 -1.18 -7.25 5.01
C ALA A 57 -1.75 -6.39 6.17
N CYS A 58 -2.75 -6.91 6.90
CA CYS A 58 -3.30 -6.21 8.06
C CYS A 58 -2.27 -6.03 9.17
N LYS A 59 -1.51 -7.09 9.52
CA LYS A 59 -0.44 -7.01 10.54
C LYS A 59 0.64 -6.00 10.14
N ALA A 60 0.99 -5.97 8.86
CA ALA A 60 1.95 -4.99 8.34
C ALA A 60 1.40 -3.56 8.46
N ALA A 61 0.16 -3.34 8.06
CA ALA A 61 -0.53 -2.06 8.19
C ALA A 61 -0.62 -1.61 9.65
N LEU A 62 -0.97 -2.51 10.58
CA LEU A 62 -1.02 -2.22 12.00
C LEU A 62 0.35 -1.77 12.53
N LYS A 63 1.41 -2.51 12.18
CA LYS A 63 2.76 -2.23 12.67
C LYS A 63 3.35 -0.93 12.12
N LEU A 64 2.98 -0.55 10.90
CA LEU A 64 3.41 0.71 10.27
C LEU A 64 2.44 1.86 10.51
N ASN A 65 1.30 1.61 11.16
CA ASN A 65 0.18 2.55 11.27
C ASN A 65 -0.31 3.02 9.88
N GLN A 66 -0.42 2.10 8.92
CA GLN A 66 -0.77 2.34 7.52
C GLN A 66 -2.10 1.66 7.15
N TYR A 67 -2.45 1.67 5.85
CA TYR A 67 -3.72 1.14 5.35
C TYR A 67 -3.57 -0.20 4.64
N TYR A 68 -4.60 -1.04 4.63
CA TYR A 68 -4.64 -2.27 3.85
C TYR A 68 -6.01 -2.51 3.22
N THR A 69 -6.04 -3.29 2.14
CA THR A 69 -7.25 -3.91 1.60
C THR A 69 -6.91 -5.30 1.12
N ARG A 70 -7.72 -6.32 1.48
CA ARG A 70 -7.41 -7.72 1.15
C ARG A 70 -5.95 -8.03 1.53
N ASN A 71 -5.17 -8.59 0.62
CA ASN A 71 -3.75 -8.89 0.78
C ASN A 71 -2.80 -7.76 0.34
N TRP A 72 -3.27 -6.52 0.26
CA TRP A 72 -2.48 -5.36 -0.16
C TRP A 72 -2.28 -4.38 0.99
N LEU A 73 -1.05 -3.97 1.22
CA LEU A 73 -0.65 -2.87 2.08
C LEU A 73 -0.47 -1.60 1.24
N PHE A 74 -0.98 -0.48 1.75
CA PHE A 74 -0.74 0.86 1.25
C PHE A 74 0.08 1.63 2.28
N ASP A 75 1.36 1.79 1.99
CA ASP A 75 2.38 2.42 2.83
C ASP A 75 2.68 3.85 2.32
N ASP A 76 3.28 4.69 3.16
CA ASP A 76 3.41 6.15 2.98
C ASP A 76 2.04 6.88 2.81
N VAL A 77 0.95 6.37 3.41
CA VAL A 77 -0.41 6.93 3.24
C VAL A 77 -0.90 7.73 4.44
N THR A 78 -0.60 7.29 5.65
CA THR A 78 -1.02 7.99 6.87
C THR A 78 -0.41 9.40 6.92
N ASP A 79 -1.18 10.34 7.48
CA ASP A 79 -0.87 11.78 7.53
C ASP A 79 -0.87 12.49 6.15
N GLU A 80 -1.22 11.79 5.07
CA GLU A 80 -1.39 12.36 3.73
C GLU A 80 -2.87 12.39 3.31
N PRO A 81 -3.60 13.51 3.48
CA PRO A 81 -5.06 13.57 3.31
C PRO A 81 -5.55 13.13 1.93
N VAL A 82 -4.75 13.40 0.87
CA VAL A 82 -5.08 13.01 -0.50
C VAL A 82 -4.99 11.49 -0.67
N LEU A 83 -3.97 10.85 -0.08
CA LEU A 83 -3.77 9.41 -0.16
C LEU A 83 -4.77 8.68 0.73
N GLU A 84 -5.02 9.19 1.94
CA GLU A 84 -6.03 8.60 2.83
C GLU A 84 -7.42 8.59 2.20
N ASP A 85 -7.86 9.72 1.63
CA ASP A 85 -9.16 9.81 0.96
C ASP A 85 -9.23 8.85 -0.23
N PHE A 86 -8.15 8.76 -1.01
CA PHE A 86 -8.03 7.86 -2.15
C PHE A 86 -8.17 6.40 -1.73
N VAL A 87 -7.34 5.91 -0.79
CA VAL A 87 -7.37 4.48 -0.42
C VAL A 87 -8.68 4.09 0.27
N LYS A 88 -9.27 4.99 1.07
CA LYS A 88 -10.57 4.75 1.71
C LYS A 88 -11.69 4.67 0.68
N LYS A 89 -11.80 5.65 -0.22
CA LYS A 89 -12.93 5.71 -1.18
C LYS A 89 -12.82 4.72 -2.33
N VAL A 90 -11.61 4.48 -2.83
CA VAL A 90 -11.40 3.66 -4.03
C VAL A 90 -11.26 2.19 -3.68
N TRP A 91 -10.56 1.89 -2.58
CA TRP A 91 -10.14 0.54 -2.23
C TRP A 91 -10.82 -0.03 -0.98
N ASP A 92 -11.69 0.76 -0.34
CA ASP A 92 -12.31 0.44 0.96
C ASP A 92 -11.23 0.03 1.99
N ALA A 93 -10.09 0.72 1.94
CA ALA A 93 -8.93 0.36 2.74
C ALA A 93 -9.14 0.72 4.21
N LYS A 94 -8.65 -0.16 5.09
CA LYS A 94 -8.76 -0.03 6.55
C LYS A 94 -7.41 0.29 7.15
N ASN A 95 -7.39 1.08 8.22
CA ASN A 95 -6.20 1.31 9.04
C ASN A 95 -6.43 0.65 10.41
N PRO A 96 -5.90 -0.57 10.62
CA PRO A 96 -6.08 -1.32 11.85
C PRO A 96 -5.35 -0.61 12.99
N LYS A 97 -6.00 -0.46 14.13
CA LYS A 97 -5.43 0.21 15.32
C LYS A 97 -5.06 -0.78 16.41
N LYS A 98 -5.59 -2.01 16.35
CA LYS A 98 -5.30 -3.07 17.31
C LYS A 98 -5.16 -4.42 16.62
N PRO A 99 -4.48 -5.40 17.25
CA PRO A 99 -4.34 -6.74 16.68
C PRO A 99 -5.67 -7.43 16.35
N GLU A 100 -6.73 -7.12 17.09
CA GLU A 100 -8.05 -7.73 16.89
C GLU A 100 -8.69 -7.33 15.55
N ASP A 101 -8.28 -6.19 14.98
CA ASP A 101 -8.75 -5.73 13.67
C ASP A 101 -8.23 -6.60 12.52
N CYS A 102 -7.24 -7.48 12.79
CA CYS A 102 -6.59 -8.36 11.83
C CYS A 102 -7.01 -9.83 11.92
N ASN A 103 -8.02 -10.14 12.75
CA ASN A 103 -8.55 -11.49 12.94
C ASN A 103 -9.60 -11.88 11.89
#